data_AF-A0A956F0Q5-F1
#
_entry.id   AF-A0A956F0Q5-F1
#
_cell.length_a   1.000
_cell.length_b   1.000
_cell.length_c   1.000
_cell.angle_alpha   90.00
_cell.angle_beta   90.00
_cell.angle_gamma   90.00
#
_symmetry.space_group_name_H-M   'P 1'
#
loop_
_entity.id
_entity.type
_entity.pdbx_description
1 polymer ?
#
loop_
_entity_poly.entity_id
_entity_poly.type
_entity_poly.pdbx_seq_one_letter_code
_entity_poly.pdbx_strand_id
1 'polypeptide(L)'
;WAIGILVAGFSTSKTTITVALVIPGVVTLAIVGMVLWALNQAKKAKGVASILAGAEDAEGRAAAMEKLETQFKKKDPAAIFAKAQLQMQEDPKAALVTLEQIDLGKVMAPIADEARAQRAMIHLMLGQPQRAREPADGVDLSRHQAVKSRAMIGAVVSEAWARTGAAQKAVDTLDLFDVADEELEPVAPQLHRARAYAFAHTNKLKPMRRELRKLLDQDFRLLASFLEKKSHPLLQKEAKKLLEQSGKVPRKMQMQRGQRGM
;
A
#
# COMPACT_ATOMS: atom_id res chain seq x y z
N TRP A 1 -14.89 21.41 32.00
CA TRP A 1 -14.68 21.58 33.45
C TRP A 1 -15.13 22.94 33.95
N ALA A 2 -14.54 24.07 33.54
CA ALA A 2 -14.92 25.41 34.03
C ALA A 2 -16.42 25.75 33.87
N ILE A 3 -17.01 25.49 32.71
CA ILE A 3 -18.44 25.72 32.44
C ILE A 3 -19.33 24.82 33.33
N GLY A 4 -18.97 23.54 33.51
CA GLY A 4 -19.73 22.61 34.35
C GLY A 4 -19.66 22.94 35.84
N ILE A 5 -18.51 23.41 36.31
CA ILE A 5 -18.31 23.89 37.69
C ILE A 5 -19.10 25.18 37.93
N LEU A 6 -19.12 26.11 36.96
CA LEU A 6 -19.91 27.33 37.05
C LEU A 6 -21.42 27.04 37.07
N VAL A 7 -21.91 26.16 36.18
CA VAL A 7 -23.33 25.75 36.15
C VAL A 7 -23.73 25.00 37.43
N ALA A 8 -22.84 24.17 37.98
CA ALA A 8 -23.07 23.49 39.25
C ALA A 8 -23.07 24.46 40.45
N GLY A 9 -22.26 25.51 40.42
CA GLY A 9 -22.15 26.49 41.52
C GLY A 9 -23.33 27.47 41.63
N PHE A 10 -24.07 27.71 40.55
CA PHE A 10 -25.23 28.61 40.51
C PHE A 10 -26.59 27.90 40.43
N SER A 11 -26.61 26.57 40.29
CA SER A 11 -27.85 25.79 40.19
C SER A 11 -28.27 25.24 41.56
N THR A 12 -29.56 25.31 41.88
CA THR A 12 -30.17 24.68 43.07
C THR A 12 -30.77 23.31 42.77
N SER A 13 -30.94 22.96 41.49
CA SER A 13 -31.45 21.66 41.05
C SER A 13 -30.37 20.59 41.18
N LYS A 14 -30.62 19.58 42.02
CA LYS A 14 -29.72 18.42 42.19
C LYS A 14 -29.42 17.74 40.84
N THR A 15 -30.42 17.61 39.98
CA THR A 15 -30.27 16.99 38.65
C THR A 15 -29.31 17.78 37.76
N THR A 16 -29.42 19.11 37.76
CA THR A 16 -28.55 19.98 36.96
C THR A 16 -27.11 19.97 37.45
N ILE A 17 -26.91 19.97 38.78
CA ILE A 17 -25.58 19.85 39.40
C ILE A 17 -24.94 18.49 39.04
N THR A 18 -25.69 17.39 39.16
CA THR A 18 -25.20 16.05 38.83
C THR A 18 -24.82 15.94 37.35
N VAL A 19 -25.68 16.41 36.43
CA VAL A 19 -25.40 16.36 34.99
C VAL A 19 -24.20 17.24 34.62
N ALA A 20 -24.10 18.45 35.20
CA ALA A 20 -23.02 19.40 34.93
C ALA A 20 -21.63 18.92 35.41
N LEU A 21 -21.58 18.01 36.39
CA LEU A 21 -20.33 17.43 36.89
C LEU A 21 -20.01 16.05 36.28
N VAL A 22 -21.03 15.21 36.08
CA VAL A 22 -20.86 13.84 35.56
C VAL A 22 -20.47 13.85 34.09
N ILE A 23 -21.11 14.68 33.25
CA ILE A 23 -20.80 14.71 31.80
C ILE A 23 -19.32 15.07 31.56
N PRO A 24 -18.76 16.16 32.12
CA PRO A 24 -17.33 16.44 31.96
C PRO A 24 -16.42 15.34 32.51
N GLY A 25 -16.82 14.70 33.61
CA GLY A 25 -16.08 13.56 34.18
C GLY A 25 -16.00 12.37 33.22
N VAL A 26 -17.15 11.96 32.64
CA VAL A 26 -17.22 10.86 31.66
C VAL A 26 -16.44 11.20 30.39
N VAL A 27 -16.56 12.43 29.88
CA VAL A 27 -15.80 12.89 28.70
C VAL A 27 -14.30 12.85 28.98
N THR A 28 -13.87 13.26 30.17
CA THR A 28 -12.44 13.22 30.56
C THR A 28 -11.92 11.79 30.63
N LEU A 29 -12.67 10.87 31.25
CA LEU A 29 -12.31 9.45 31.28
C LEU A 29 -12.25 8.84 29.88
N ALA A 30 -13.16 9.21 28.97
CA ALA A 30 -13.13 8.79 27.58
C ALA A 30 -11.87 9.29 26.85
N ILE A 31 -11.49 10.55 27.05
CA ILE A 31 -10.26 11.12 26.49
C ILE A 31 -9.03 10.41 27.04
N VAL A 32 -8.94 10.21 28.36
CA VAL A 32 -7.82 9.49 28.99
C VAL A 32 -7.73 8.05 28.45
N GLY A 33 -8.87 7.37 28.32
CA GLY A 33 -8.93 6.04 27.71
C GLY A 33 -8.41 6.03 26.27
N MET A 34 -8.77 7.03 25.46
CA MET A 34 -8.30 7.17 24.09
C MET A 34 -6.79 7.43 24.02
N VAL A 35 -6.24 8.28 24.91
CA VAL A 35 -4.81 8.55 24.99
C VAL A 35 -4.03 7.29 25.37
N LEU A 36 -4.46 6.56 26.41
CA LEU A 36 -3.82 5.32 26.83
C LEU A 36 -3.86 4.26 25.72
N TRP A 37 -4.98 4.16 25.01
CA TRP A 37 -5.11 3.26 23.85
C TRP A 37 -4.14 3.65 22.73
N ALA A 38 -4.05 4.93 22.39
CA ALA A 38 -3.14 5.43 21.34
C ALA A 38 -1.67 5.18 21.70
N LEU A 39 -1.27 5.39 22.96
CA LEU A 39 0.08 5.09 23.44
C LEU A 39 0.41 3.60 23.35
N ASN A 40 -0.54 2.72 23.69
CA ASN A 40 -0.35 1.29 23.55
C ASN A 40 -0.20 0.86 22.08
N GLN A 41 -0.99 1.44 21.17
CA GLN A 41 -0.85 1.18 19.73
C GLN A 41 0.49 1.67 19.18
N ALA A 42 0.96 2.85 19.61
CA ALA A 42 2.28 3.36 19.24
C ALA A 42 3.41 2.45 19.77
N LYS A 43 3.27 1.92 21.00
CA LYS A 43 4.23 0.95 21.57
C LYS A 43 4.30 -0.34 20.75
N LYS A 44 3.15 -0.89 20.33
CA LYS A 44 3.11 -2.07 19.46
C LYS A 44 3.76 -1.82 18.10
N ALA A 45 3.46 -0.69 17.46
CA ALA A 45 4.05 -0.32 16.18
C ALA A 45 5.58 -0.20 16.27
N LYS A 46 6.10 0.42 17.34
CA LYS A 46 7.55 0.47 17.61
C LYS A 46 8.14 -0.92 17.85
N GLY A 47 7.45 -1.79 18.59
CA GLY A 47 7.86 -3.17 18.82
C GLY A 47 8.01 -3.94 17.51
N VAL A 48 6.99 -3.88 16.64
CA VAL A 48 7.03 -4.47 15.30
C VAL A 48 8.20 -3.91 14.48
N ALA A 49 8.35 -2.58 14.43
CA ALA A 49 9.43 -1.94 13.68
C ALA A 49 10.81 -2.40 14.15
N SER A 50 11.01 -2.53 15.47
CA SER A 50 12.28 -3.01 16.04
C SER A 50 12.58 -4.47 15.69
N ILE A 51 11.55 -5.31 15.54
CA ILE A 51 11.71 -6.70 15.12
C ILE A 51 12.10 -6.75 13.63
N LEU A 52 11.41 -5.97 12.79
CA LEU A 52 11.67 -5.95 11.34
C LEU A 52 13.04 -5.36 11.00
N ALA A 53 13.53 -4.40 11.79
CA ALA A 53 14.86 -3.81 11.58
C ALA A 53 16.00 -4.82 11.69
N GLY A 54 15.83 -5.92 12.43
CA GLY A 54 16.84 -6.99 12.56
C GLY A 54 16.69 -8.12 11.54
N ALA A 55 15.75 -8.03 10.59
CA ALA A 55 15.43 -9.11 9.65
C ALA A 55 16.12 -8.93 8.29
N GLU A 56 17.45 -8.77 8.30
CA GLU A 56 18.24 -8.45 7.10
C GLU A 56 18.58 -9.68 6.23
N ASP A 57 18.60 -10.87 6.81
CA ASP A 57 18.89 -12.13 6.15
C ASP A 57 17.82 -13.21 6.43
N ALA A 58 17.99 -14.41 5.87
CA ALA A 58 17.01 -15.48 6.02
C ALA A 58 16.82 -15.93 7.48
N GLU A 59 17.91 -15.98 8.26
CA GLU A 59 17.88 -16.37 9.67
C GLU A 59 17.19 -15.29 10.52
N GLY A 60 17.53 -14.02 10.30
CA GLY A 60 16.90 -12.86 10.91
C GLY A 60 15.40 -12.77 10.59
N ARG A 61 14.99 -13.10 9.36
CA ARG A 61 13.56 -13.20 9.00
C ARG A 61 12.86 -14.32 9.77
N ALA A 62 13.45 -15.50 9.88
CA ALA A 62 12.87 -16.61 10.65
C ALA A 62 12.74 -16.25 12.14
N ALA A 63 13.77 -15.67 12.75
CA ALA A 63 13.73 -15.21 14.13
C ALA A 63 12.70 -14.08 14.36
N ALA A 64 12.55 -13.17 13.38
CA ALA A 64 11.54 -12.13 13.42
C ALA A 64 10.12 -12.71 13.37
N MET A 65 9.88 -13.72 12.52
CA MET A 65 8.60 -14.43 12.46
C MET A 65 8.21 -15.06 13.80
N GLU A 66 9.15 -15.73 14.48
CA GLU A 66 8.93 -16.33 15.80
C GLU A 66 8.61 -15.27 16.87
N LYS A 67 9.33 -14.14 16.88
CA LYS A 67 9.04 -13.02 17.80
C LYS A 67 7.65 -12.43 17.55
N LEU A 68 7.23 -12.31 16.29
CA LEU A 68 5.89 -11.83 15.93
C LEU A 68 4.79 -12.83 16.31
N GLU A 69 5.10 -14.12 16.43
CA GLU A 69 4.17 -15.15 16.91
C GLU A 69 3.98 -15.14 18.42
N THR A 70 5.06 -14.92 19.16
CA THR A 70 5.09 -15.09 20.62
C THR A 70 4.80 -13.79 21.38
N GLN A 71 5.23 -12.64 20.87
CA GLN A 71 5.16 -11.36 21.60
C GLN A 71 3.85 -10.57 21.39
N PHE A 72 3.02 -10.98 20.44
CA PHE A 72 1.80 -10.27 20.08
C PHE A 72 0.56 -11.15 20.27
N LYS A 73 -0.59 -10.51 20.44
CA LYS A 73 -1.86 -11.24 20.53
C LYS A 73 -2.11 -12.00 19.22
N LYS A 74 -2.74 -13.18 19.34
CA LYS A 74 -3.24 -13.93 18.18
C LYS A 74 -4.18 -13.01 17.37
N LYS A 75 -3.87 -12.85 16.08
CA LYS A 75 -4.56 -11.93 15.14
C LYS A 75 -4.39 -10.43 15.42
N ASP A 76 -3.32 -10.01 16.11
CA ASP A 76 -2.96 -8.58 16.16
C ASP A 76 -2.63 -8.09 14.73
N PRO A 77 -3.32 -7.08 14.18
CA PRO A 77 -3.13 -6.66 12.79
C PRO A 77 -1.70 -6.19 12.50
N ALA A 78 -1.04 -5.52 13.44
CA ALA A 78 0.32 -5.04 13.23
C ALA A 78 1.31 -6.21 13.10
N ALA A 79 1.13 -7.26 13.91
CA ALA A 79 1.93 -8.48 13.79
C ALA A 79 1.63 -9.23 12.48
N ILE A 80 0.37 -9.28 12.04
CA ILE A 80 0.01 -9.90 10.76
C ILE A 80 0.66 -9.17 9.58
N PHE A 81 0.58 -7.83 9.54
CA PHE A 81 1.22 -7.04 8.50
C PHE A 81 2.73 -7.26 8.43
N ALA A 82 3.39 -7.26 9.59
CA ALA A 82 4.82 -7.50 9.69
C ALA A 82 5.22 -8.88 9.15
N LYS A 83 4.47 -9.93 9.53
CA LYS A 83 4.70 -11.29 9.02
C LYS A 83 4.50 -11.37 7.51
N ALA A 84 3.44 -10.76 7.01
CA ALA A 84 3.18 -10.71 5.57
C ALA A 84 4.31 -10.00 4.82
N GLN A 85 4.85 -8.91 5.36
CA GLN A 85 6.00 -8.20 4.77
C GLN A 85 7.26 -9.08 4.69
N LEU A 86 7.55 -9.86 5.75
CA LEU A 86 8.67 -10.80 5.77
C LEU A 86 8.47 -11.92 4.74
N GLN A 87 7.26 -12.49 4.68
CA GLN A 87 6.92 -13.57 3.75
C GLN A 87 6.91 -13.12 2.28
N MET A 88 6.58 -11.86 2.00
CA MET A 88 6.43 -11.34 0.64
C MET A 88 7.73 -11.43 -0.19
N GLN A 89 8.89 -11.45 0.45
CA GLN A 89 10.18 -11.61 -0.23
C GLN A 89 10.41 -13.04 -0.75
N GLU A 90 9.86 -14.05 -0.07
CA GLU A 90 10.13 -15.47 -0.34
C GLU A 90 8.95 -16.14 -1.02
N ASP A 91 7.75 -15.99 -0.44
CA ASP A 91 6.50 -16.53 -0.96
C ASP A 91 5.38 -15.48 -0.85
N PRO A 92 5.12 -14.73 -1.93
CA PRO A 92 4.00 -13.79 -1.99
C PRO A 92 2.63 -14.44 -1.71
N LYS A 93 2.46 -15.75 -1.98
CA LYS A 93 1.19 -16.43 -1.68
C LYS A 93 1.03 -16.70 -0.18
N ALA A 94 2.11 -17.06 0.52
CA ALA A 94 2.08 -17.18 1.97
C ALA A 94 1.74 -15.84 2.63
N ALA A 95 2.33 -14.74 2.15
CA ALA A 95 1.99 -13.39 2.61
C ALA A 95 0.48 -13.08 2.44
N LEU A 96 -0.12 -13.49 1.31
CA LEU A 96 -1.56 -13.32 1.08
C LEU A 96 -2.41 -14.06 2.11
N VAL A 97 -2.08 -15.34 2.36
CA VAL A 97 -2.77 -16.16 3.37
C VAL A 97 -2.66 -15.54 4.76
N THR A 98 -1.51 -14.98 5.09
CA THR A 98 -1.28 -14.27 6.36
C THR A 98 -2.15 -13.01 6.45
N LEU A 99 -2.21 -12.17 5.41
CA LEU A 99 -3.09 -10.99 5.39
C LEU A 99 -4.58 -11.34 5.49
N GLU A 100 -4.99 -12.49 4.96
CA GLU A 100 -6.36 -13.00 5.06
C GLU A 100 -6.78 -13.39 6.48
N GLN A 101 -5.84 -13.47 7.43
CA GLN A 101 -6.15 -13.64 8.85
C GLN A 101 -6.75 -12.36 9.49
N ILE A 102 -6.59 -11.20 8.85
CA ILE A 102 -7.18 -9.94 9.31
C ILE A 102 -8.69 -9.97 9.07
N ASP A 103 -9.45 -9.91 10.15
CA ASP A 103 -10.90 -9.72 10.09
C ASP A 103 -11.22 -8.26 9.75
N LEU A 104 -11.47 -8.00 8.47
CA LEU A 104 -11.71 -6.65 7.93
C LEU A 104 -12.91 -5.94 8.58
N GLY A 105 -13.85 -6.68 9.17
CA GLY A 105 -15.01 -6.12 9.87
C GLY A 105 -14.74 -5.73 11.33
N LYS A 106 -13.61 -6.17 11.90
CA LYS A 106 -13.25 -5.93 13.30
C LYS A 106 -12.10 -4.95 13.49
N VAL A 107 -11.36 -4.64 12.43
CA VAL A 107 -10.30 -3.63 12.46
C VAL A 107 -10.86 -2.26 12.08
N MET A 108 -10.11 -1.20 12.41
CA MET A 108 -10.48 0.14 11.97
C MET A 108 -10.50 0.23 10.44
N ALA A 109 -11.40 1.03 9.88
CA ALA A 109 -11.56 1.13 8.43
C ALA A 109 -10.26 1.42 7.64
N PRO A 110 -9.37 2.35 8.06
CA PRO A 110 -8.08 2.55 7.38
C PRO A 110 -7.17 1.32 7.40
N ILE A 111 -7.21 0.52 8.48
CA ILE A 111 -6.44 -0.73 8.61
C ILE A 111 -7.00 -1.79 7.66
N ALA A 112 -8.34 -1.88 7.54
CA ALA A 112 -8.97 -2.76 6.57
C ALA A 112 -8.61 -2.38 5.13
N ASP A 113 -8.55 -1.08 4.83
CA ASP A 113 -8.17 -0.57 3.51
C ASP A 113 -6.71 -0.84 3.18
N GLU A 114 -5.80 -0.72 4.14
CA GLU A 114 -4.39 -1.12 3.98
C GLU A 114 -4.27 -2.63 3.72
N ALA A 115 -5.01 -3.47 4.45
CA ALA A 115 -5.04 -4.91 4.21
C ALA A 115 -5.56 -5.24 2.80
N ARG A 116 -6.64 -4.60 2.37
CA ARG A 116 -7.17 -4.73 1.00
C ARG A 116 -6.14 -4.32 -0.04
N ALA A 117 -5.49 -3.17 0.14
CA ALA A 117 -4.47 -2.68 -0.77
C ALA A 117 -3.29 -3.66 -0.90
N GLN A 118 -2.77 -4.18 0.22
CA GLN A 118 -1.68 -5.16 0.18
C GLN A 118 -2.09 -6.49 -0.46
N ARG A 119 -3.30 -7.00 -0.19
CA ARG A 119 -3.85 -8.18 -0.87
C ARG A 119 -3.95 -7.95 -2.39
N ALA A 120 -4.45 -6.78 -2.81
CA ALA A 120 -4.53 -6.39 -4.21
C ALA A 120 -3.13 -6.31 -4.85
N MET A 121 -2.16 -5.69 -4.17
CA MET A 121 -0.78 -5.58 -4.62
C MET A 121 -0.15 -6.95 -4.88
N ILE A 122 -0.30 -7.90 -3.95
CA ILE A 122 0.21 -9.27 -4.12
C ILE A 122 -0.44 -9.94 -5.33
N HIS A 123 -1.75 -9.82 -5.51
CA HIS A 123 -2.41 -10.34 -6.72
C HIS A 123 -1.85 -9.71 -8.00
N LEU A 124 -1.58 -8.41 -8.02
CA LEU A 124 -0.96 -7.73 -9.17
C LEU A 124 0.45 -8.23 -9.46
N MET A 125 1.26 -8.44 -8.42
CA MET A 125 2.62 -9.03 -8.52
C MET A 125 2.57 -10.45 -9.10
N LEU A 126 1.59 -11.26 -8.70
CA LEU A 126 1.38 -12.62 -9.23
C LEU A 126 0.77 -12.62 -10.64
N GLY A 127 0.49 -11.45 -11.21
CA GLY A 127 -0.18 -11.29 -12.50
C GLY A 127 -1.60 -11.87 -12.49
N GLN A 128 -2.36 -11.56 -11.43
CA GLN A 128 -3.76 -11.97 -11.22
C GLN A 128 -4.65 -10.72 -11.08
N PRO A 129 -4.73 -9.83 -12.08
CA PRO A 129 -5.43 -8.54 -11.94
C PRO A 129 -6.93 -8.73 -11.62
N GLN A 130 -7.57 -9.79 -12.10
CA GLN A 130 -8.97 -10.09 -11.79
C GLN A 130 -9.18 -10.34 -10.28
N ARG A 131 -8.23 -11.01 -9.61
CA ARG A 131 -8.28 -11.22 -8.15
C ARG A 131 -7.93 -9.99 -7.35
N ALA A 132 -7.14 -9.08 -7.92
CA ALA A 132 -6.86 -7.79 -7.31
C ALA A 132 -8.07 -6.85 -7.30
N ARG A 133 -9.10 -7.13 -8.12
CA ARG A 133 -10.23 -6.22 -8.31
C ARG A 133 -11.08 -6.05 -7.06
N GLU A 134 -11.56 -7.16 -6.51
CA GLU A 134 -12.45 -7.17 -5.35
C GLU A 134 -11.86 -6.43 -4.14
N PRO A 135 -10.62 -6.72 -3.69
CA PRO A 135 -10.03 -5.95 -2.59
C PRO A 135 -9.85 -4.48 -2.96
N ALA A 136 -9.45 -4.16 -4.19
CA ALA A 136 -9.26 -2.76 -4.63
C ALA A 136 -10.57 -1.95 -4.62
N ASP A 137 -11.70 -2.55 -5.00
CA ASP A 137 -13.01 -1.87 -4.98
C ASP A 137 -13.51 -1.57 -3.57
N GLY A 138 -13.07 -2.33 -2.56
CA GLY A 138 -13.44 -2.12 -1.16
C GLY A 138 -12.64 -1.03 -0.44
N VAL A 139 -11.66 -0.40 -1.11
CA VAL A 139 -10.80 0.64 -0.52
C VAL A 139 -11.43 2.03 -0.64
N ASP A 140 -11.38 2.79 0.45
CA ASP A 140 -11.79 4.19 0.50
C ASP A 140 -10.59 5.11 0.79
N LEU A 141 -10.08 5.76 -0.27
CA LEU A 141 -8.92 6.65 -0.19
C LEU A 141 -9.14 7.86 0.71
N SER A 142 -10.40 8.27 0.96
CA SER A 142 -10.71 9.45 1.79
C SER A 142 -10.37 9.23 3.27
N ARG A 143 -10.24 7.97 3.70
CA ARG A 143 -9.89 7.59 5.07
C ARG A 143 -8.40 7.74 5.38
N HIS A 144 -7.58 8.01 4.37
CA HIS A 144 -6.13 8.14 4.49
C HIS A 144 -5.73 9.62 4.40
N GLN A 145 -5.32 10.19 5.53
CA GLN A 145 -4.95 11.61 5.63
C GLN A 145 -3.53 11.89 5.13
N ALA A 146 -2.58 11.01 5.44
CA ALA A 146 -1.20 11.14 4.99
C ALA A 146 -1.10 10.93 3.47
N VAL A 147 -0.60 11.93 2.75
CA VAL A 147 -0.59 11.96 1.27
C VAL A 147 0.19 10.78 0.71
N LYS A 148 1.37 10.50 1.28
CA LYS A 148 2.19 9.33 0.90
C LYS A 148 1.46 8.00 1.02
N SER A 149 0.77 7.76 2.14
CA SER A 149 0.00 6.51 2.37
C SER A 149 -1.15 6.40 1.38
N ARG A 150 -1.91 7.49 1.20
CA ARG A 150 -3.01 7.56 0.24
C ARG A 150 -2.54 7.34 -1.20
N ALA A 151 -1.40 7.90 -1.58
CA ALA A 151 -0.81 7.74 -2.91
C ALA A 151 -0.35 6.30 -3.17
N MET A 152 0.29 5.65 -2.19
CA MET A 152 0.68 4.24 -2.30
C MET A 152 -0.53 3.32 -2.53
N ILE A 153 -1.58 3.48 -1.72
CA ILE A 153 -2.81 2.71 -1.85
C ILE A 153 -3.51 3.04 -3.17
N GLY A 154 -3.59 4.33 -3.51
CA GLY A 154 -4.18 4.83 -4.76
C GLY A 154 -3.50 4.24 -5.99
N ALA A 155 -2.18 4.10 -5.99
CA ALA A 155 -1.43 3.49 -7.08
C ALA A 155 -1.80 2.02 -7.29
N VAL A 156 -1.88 1.23 -6.21
CA VAL A 156 -2.26 -0.19 -6.27
C VAL A 156 -3.70 -0.36 -6.75
N VAL A 157 -4.63 0.37 -6.15
CA VAL A 157 -6.06 0.33 -6.50
C VAL A 157 -6.27 0.73 -7.95
N SER A 158 -5.59 1.78 -8.41
CA SER A 158 -5.67 2.26 -9.78
C SER A 158 -5.05 1.29 -10.79
N GLU A 159 -3.94 0.62 -10.47
CA GLU A 159 -3.39 -0.44 -11.33
C GLU A 159 -4.38 -1.61 -11.46
N ALA A 160 -5.01 -2.04 -10.36
CA ALA A 160 -6.04 -3.07 -10.39
C ALA A 160 -7.23 -2.65 -11.26
N TRP A 161 -7.73 -1.42 -11.11
CA TRP A 161 -8.80 -0.88 -11.93
C TRP A 161 -8.45 -0.79 -13.41
N ALA A 162 -7.25 -0.31 -13.74
CA ALA A 162 -6.77 -0.20 -15.11
C ALA A 162 -6.74 -1.57 -15.80
N ARG A 163 -6.18 -2.58 -15.13
CA ARG A 163 -6.00 -3.93 -15.69
C ARG A 163 -7.28 -4.77 -15.71
N THR A 164 -8.40 -4.22 -15.24
CA THR A 164 -9.70 -4.91 -15.14
C THR A 164 -10.86 -4.13 -15.78
N GLY A 165 -10.57 -3.11 -16.58
CA GLY A 165 -11.56 -2.42 -17.41
C GLY A 165 -12.09 -1.10 -16.86
N ALA A 166 -11.66 -0.64 -15.69
CA ALA A 166 -12.00 0.68 -15.14
C ALA A 166 -10.83 1.68 -15.30
N ALA A 167 -10.20 1.70 -16.47
CA ALA A 167 -8.98 2.45 -16.69
C ALA A 167 -9.14 3.97 -16.63
N GLN A 168 -10.28 4.52 -17.05
CA GLN A 168 -10.52 5.97 -16.92
C GLN A 168 -10.64 6.36 -15.44
N LYS A 169 -11.38 5.60 -14.63
CA LYS A 169 -11.43 5.78 -13.17
C LYS A 169 -10.03 5.76 -12.54
N ALA A 170 -9.16 4.86 -13.00
CA ALA A 170 -7.76 4.80 -12.56
C ALA A 170 -6.99 6.08 -12.92
N VAL A 171 -7.15 6.60 -14.16
CA VAL A 171 -6.54 7.88 -14.56
C VAL A 171 -7.01 9.00 -13.65
N ASP A 172 -8.33 9.16 -13.49
CA ASP A 172 -8.92 10.25 -12.69
C ASP A 172 -8.46 10.20 -11.22
N THR A 173 -8.30 8.99 -10.67
CA THR A 173 -7.81 8.80 -9.30
C THR A 173 -6.33 9.13 -9.18
N LEU A 174 -5.51 8.73 -10.15
CA LEU A 174 -4.08 8.99 -10.14
C LEU A 174 -3.76 10.48 -10.33
N ASP A 175 -4.61 11.21 -11.03
CA ASP A 175 -4.48 12.66 -11.24
C ASP A 175 -4.68 13.48 -9.94
N LEU A 176 -5.16 12.87 -8.86
CA LEU A 176 -5.20 13.47 -7.52
C LEU A 176 -3.82 13.60 -6.87
N PHE A 177 -2.79 12.91 -7.39
CA PHE A 177 -1.45 12.88 -6.82
C PHE A 177 -0.46 13.60 -7.73
N ASP A 178 0.15 14.66 -7.23
CA ASP A 178 1.28 15.31 -7.89
C ASP A 178 2.56 14.50 -7.67
N VAL A 179 2.98 13.74 -8.69
CA VAL A 179 4.16 12.87 -8.59
C VAL A 179 5.47 13.68 -8.51
N ALA A 180 5.43 15.00 -8.75
CA ALA A 180 6.57 15.89 -8.53
C ALA A 180 6.72 16.35 -7.07
N ASP A 181 5.72 16.07 -6.22
CA ASP A 181 5.80 16.34 -4.78
C ASP A 181 6.91 15.48 -4.14
N GLU A 182 7.79 16.13 -3.38
CA GLU A 182 8.89 15.49 -2.67
C GLU A 182 8.40 14.46 -1.64
N GLU A 183 7.22 14.66 -1.03
CA GLU A 183 6.63 13.67 -0.10
C GLU A 183 6.30 12.34 -0.81
N LEU A 184 6.09 12.41 -2.13
CA LEU A 184 5.74 11.26 -2.97
C LEU A 184 6.92 10.64 -3.71
N GLU A 185 8.13 11.19 -3.61
CA GLU A 185 9.34 10.63 -4.24
C GLU A 185 9.51 9.12 -3.95
N PRO A 186 9.32 8.63 -2.70
CA PRO A 186 9.51 7.20 -2.41
C PRO A 186 8.45 6.28 -3.03
N VAL A 187 7.30 6.83 -3.45
CA VAL A 187 6.20 6.08 -4.07
C VAL A 187 6.04 6.41 -5.56
N ALA A 188 6.85 7.32 -6.10
CA ALA A 188 6.81 7.75 -7.49
C ALA A 188 6.97 6.59 -8.49
N PRO A 189 7.87 5.60 -8.29
CA PRO A 189 7.93 4.44 -9.19
C PRO A 189 6.61 3.69 -9.30
N GLN A 190 5.92 3.49 -8.18
CA GLN A 190 4.63 2.79 -8.17
C GLN A 190 3.51 3.63 -8.80
N LEU A 191 3.52 4.96 -8.60
CA LEU A 191 2.59 5.87 -9.26
C LEU A 191 2.78 5.90 -10.78
N HIS A 192 4.02 6.06 -11.26
CA HIS A 192 4.33 6.03 -12.70
C HIS A 192 3.95 4.68 -13.33
N ARG A 193 4.20 3.58 -12.62
CA ARG A 193 3.78 2.24 -13.06
C ARG A 193 2.25 2.16 -13.22
N ALA A 194 1.50 2.58 -12.20
CA ALA A 194 0.04 2.56 -12.25
C ALA A 194 -0.51 3.46 -13.37
N ARG A 195 0.05 4.67 -13.52
CA ARG A 195 -0.30 5.60 -14.62
C ARG A 195 0.01 5.01 -15.99
N ALA A 196 1.12 4.30 -16.15
CA ALA A 196 1.45 3.61 -17.40
C ALA A 196 0.38 2.57 -17.78
N TYR A 197 -0.05 1.72 -16.83
CA TYR A 197 -1.17 0.80 -17.06
C TYR A 197 -2.48 1.53 -17.38
N ALA A 198 -2.83 2.57 -16.62
CA ALA A 198 -4.05 3.34 -16.84
C ALA A 198 -4.08 4.00 -18.23
N PHE A 199 -2.96 4.61 -18.66
CA PHE A 199 -2.84 5.21 -19.99
C PHE A 199 -2.80 4.17 -21.11
N ALA A 200 -2.19 3.00 -20.89
CA ALA A 200 -2.21 1.92 -21.87
C ALA A 200 -3.64 1.43 -22.13
N HIS A 201 -4.42 1.18 -21.07
CA HIS A 201 -5.80 0.70 -21.17
C HIS A 201 -6.80 1.78 -21.60
N THR A 202 -6.42 3.06 -21.60
CA THR A 202 -7.20 4.17 -22.19
C THR A 202 -6.69 4.59 -23.57
N ASN A 203 -5.76 3.84 -24.17
CA ASN A 203 -5.13 4.14 -25.47
C ASN A 203 -4.43 5.51 -25.54
N LYS A 204 -4.07 6.11 -24.40
CA LYS A 204 -3.35 7.39 -24.32
C LYS A 204 -1.84 7.15 -24.45
N LEU A 205 -1.38 6.92 -25.68
CA LEU A 205 0.02 6.52 -25.96
C LEU A 205 1.09 7.54 -25.53
N LYS A 206 0.84 8.85 -25.78
CA LYS A 206 1.79 9.91 -25.43
C LYS A 206 2.08 9.96 -23.91
N PRO A 207 1.07 10.07 -23.03
CA PRO A 207 1.33 10.06 -21.60
C PRO A 207 1.85 8.70 -21.12
N MET A 208 1.36 7.56 -21.65
CA MET A 208 1.91 6.23 -21.33
C MET A 208 3.44 6.18 -21.54
N ARG A 209 3.93 6.62 -22.72
CA ARG A 209 5.37 6.66 -23.02
C ARG A 209 6.13 7.62 -22.10
N ARG A 210 5.51 8.73 -21.67
CA ARG A 210 6.11 9.68 -20.73
C ARG A 210 6.33 9.02 -19.37
N GLU A 211 5.34 8.30 -18.85
CA GLU A 211 5.48 7.58 -17.57
C GLU A 211 6.56 6.49 -17.63
N LEU A 212 6.65 5.75 -18.75
CA LEU A 212 7.72 4.76 -18.95
C LEU A 212 9.12 5.40 -18.99
N ARG A 213 9.26 6.60 -19.57
CA ARG A 213 10.54 7.33 -19.53
C ARG A 213 10.91 7.75 -18.11
N LYS A 214 9.94 8.25 -17.32
CA LYS A 214 10.17 8.58 -15.91
C LYS A 214 10.70 7.38 -15.11
N LEU A 215 10.15 6.19 -15.35
CA LEU A 215 10.67 4.96 -14.75
C LEU A 215 12.09 4.62 -15.23
N LEU A 216 12.38 4.77 -16.52
CA LEU A 216 13.73 4.53 -17.07
C LEU A 216 14.77 5.49 -16.49
N ASP A 217 14.39 6.76 -16.32
CA ASP A 217 15.25 7.82 -15.78
C ASP A 217 15.60 7.53 -14.31
N GLN A 218 14.68 6.93 -13.55
CA GLN A 218 14.91 6.46 -12.18
C GLN A 218 15.80 5.21 -12.14
N ASP A 219 15.36 4.12 -12.76
CA ASP A 219 16.13 2.88 -12.89
C ASP A 219 15.56 2.03 -14.03
N PHE A 220 16.40 1.61 -14.97
CA PHE A 220 16.01 0.74 -16.09
C PHE A 220 15.37 -0.58 -15.64
N ARG A 221 15.72 -1.08 -14.45
CA ARG A 221 15.14 -2.30 -13.87
C ARG A 221 13.65 -2.17 -13.59
N LEU A 222 13.15 -0.96 -13.36
CA LEU A 222 11.72 -0.70 -13.16
C LEU A 222 10.90 -1.03 -14.41
N LEU A 223 11.52 -1.02 -15.59
CA LEU A 223 10.87 -1.43 -16.83
C LEU A 223 10.74 -2.96 -16.99
N ALA A 224 11.52 -3.76 -16.25
CA ALA A 224 11.58 -5.21 -16.42
C ALA A 224 10.22 -5.88 -16.25
N SER A 225 9.44 -5.41 -15.27
CA SER A 225 8.10 -5.94 -14.98
C SER A 225 7.09 -5.77 -16.13
N PHE A 226 7.30 -4.81 -17.05
CA PHE A 226 6.45 -4.65 -18.22
C PHE A 226 6.77 -5.64 -19.33
N LEU A 227 7.91 -6.33 -19.27
CA LEU A 227 8.33 -7.33 -20.27
C LEU A 227 7.73 -8.71 -20.01
N GLU A 228 7.08 -8.91 -18.87
CA GLU A 228 6.42 -10.16 -18.53
C GLU A 228 5.21 -10.43 -19.44
N LYS A 229 4.95 -11.70 -19.75
CA LYS A 229 3.88 -12.14 -20.66
C LYS A 229 2.49 -11.61 -20.29
N LYS A 230 2.24 -11.32 -19.01
CA LYS A 230 0.95 -10.87 -18.47
C LYS A 230 0.76 -9.34 -18.46
N SER A 231 1.76 -8.59 -18.92
CA SER A 231 1.69 -7.14 -19.10
C SER A 231 0.89 -6.75 -20.35
N HIS A 232 0.45 -5.51 -20.44
CA HIS A 232 -0.30 -5.00 -21.59
C HIS A 232 0.59 -5.00 -22.86
N PRO A 233 0.10 -5.42 -24.05
CA PRO A 233 0.91 -5.51 -25.27
C PRO A 233 1.59 -4.19 -25.68
N LEU A 234 0.89 -3.06 -25.51
CA LEU A 234 1.45 -1.73 -25.79
C LEU A 234 2.60 -1.37 -24.81
N LEU A 235 2.46 -1.75 -23.54
CA LEU A 235 3.50 -1.52 -22.53
C LEU A 235 4.72 -2.38 -22.80
N GLN A 236 4.53 -3.66 -23.10
CA GLN A 236 5.62 -4.56 -23.49
C GLN A 236 6.44 -3.99 -24.67
N LYS A 237 5.74 -3.58 -25.74
CA LYS A 237 6.39 -3.05 -26.96
C LYS A 237 7.19 -1.79 -26.67
N GLU A 238 6.62 -0.83 -25.96
CA GLU A 238 7.30 0.45 -25.67
C GLU A 238 8.39 0.31 -24.61
N ALA A 239 8.19 -0.49 -23.55
CA ALA A 239 9.22 -0.76 -22.56
C ALA A 239 10.43 -1.45 -23.18
N LYS A 240 10.21 -2.46 -24.05
CA LYS A 240 11.29 -3.11 -24.80
C LYS A 240 12.05 -2.12 -25.67
N LYS A 241 11.33 -1.27 -26.42
CA LYS A 241 11.95 -0.24 -27.27
C LYS A 241 12.79 0.75 -26.45
N LEU A 242 12.29 1.23 -25.32
CA LEU A 242 13.01 2.17 -24.46
C LEU A 242 14.27 1.53 -23.87
N LEU A 243 14.20 0.27 -23.45
CA LEU A 243 15.37 -0.47 -22.96
C LEU A 243 16.43 -0.68 -24.05
N GLU A 244 16.03 -1.05 -25.27
CA GLU A 244 16.94 -1.20 -26.42
C GLU A 244 17.62 0.13 -26.78
N GLN A 245 16.89 1.24 -26.68
CA GLN A 245 17.41 2.59 -26.94
C GLN A 245 18.33 3.10 -25.83
N SER A 246 18.14 2.64 -24.58
CA SER A 246 18.94 3.08 -23.43
C SER A 246 20.40 2.62 -23.48
N GLY A 247 20.72 1.59 -24.28
CA GLY A 247 22.04 0.95 -24.31
C GLY A 247 22.40 0.17 -23.03
N LYS A 248 21.54 0.18 -22.00
CA LYS A 248 21.79 -0.45 -20.70
C LYS A 248 21.52 -1.97 -20.65
N VAL A 249 20.90 -2.52 -21.69
CA VAL A 249 20.66 -3.97 -21.81
C VAL A 249 21.63 -4.56 -22.84
N PRO A 250 22.43 -5.58 -22.50
CA PRO A 250 23.30 -6.23 -23.48
C PRO A 250 22.45 -6.78 -24.62
N ARG A 251 22.71 -6.32 -25.84
CA ARG A 251 22.07 -6.87 -27.04
C ARG A 251 22.37 -8.37 -27.04
N LYS A 252 21.33 -9.21 -27.06
CA LYS A 252 21.52 -10.64 -27.35
C LYS A 252 22.22 -10.72 -28.70
N MET A 253 23.52 -11.00 -28.68
CA MET A 253 24.30 -11.32 -29.86
C MET A 253 23.71 -12.63 -30.39
N GLN A 254 22.82 -12.53 -31.38
CA GLN A 254 22.36 -13.70 -32.10
C GLN A 254 23.62 -14.30 -32.72
N MET A 255 24.05 -15.47 -32.25
CA MET A 255 25.10 -16.24 -32.91
C MET A 255 24.68 -16.37 -34.37
N GLN A 256 25.44 -15.72 -35.23
CA GLN A 256 25.34 -15.87 -36.67
C GLN A 256 25.49 -17.37 -36.92
N ARG A 257 24.40 -18.00 -37.38
CA ARG A 257 24.41 -19.41 -37.78
C ARG A 257 25.35 -19.48 -38.97
N GLY A 258 26.62 -19.72 -38.68
CA GLY A 258 27.67 -19.83 -39.68
C GLY A 258 27.29 -20.92 -40.65
N GLN A 259 27.16 -20.52 -41.91
CA GLN A 259 27.29 -21.41 -43.05
C GLN A 259 28.49 -22.35 -42.82
N ARG A 260 28.25 -23.65 -42.89
CA ARG A 260 29.16 -24.57 -43.54
C ARG A 260 28.32 -25.41 -44.49
N GLY A 261 28.22 -24.91 -45.72
CA GLY A 261 28.12 -25.80 -46.86
C GLY A 261 29.52 -26.32 -47.18
N MET A 262 29.62 -27.64 -47.31
CA MET A 262 30.45 -28.45 -48.20
C MET A 262 30.54 -29.85 -47.60
#